data_AF-A0A0S8K3T5-F1
#
_entry.id   AF-A0A0S8K3T5-F1
#
_cell.length_a   1.000
_cell.length_b   1.000
_cell.length_c   1.000
_cell.angle_alpha   90.00
_cell.angle_beta   90.00
_cell.angle_gamma   90.00
#
_symmetry.space_group_name_H-M   'P 1'
#
loop_
_entity.id
_entity.type
_entity.pdbx_description
1 polymer ?
#
loop_
_entity_poly.entity_id
_entity_poly.type
_entity_poly.pdbx_seq_one_letter_code
_entity_poly.pdbx_strand_id
1 'polypeptide(L)'
;MLPGQDETAALIVEKTLSMDHCSVSGSGGMGIHLPGASHIQFFDNFKDNIIENNTAAAIRIRMDDVNKIVHDNSIHSGSPDVPAVEIHMGLDDSLGTWKNLDAEIDYRILEPLKIKATKDLAVEAGTTIQLLAGRTIEVSGGLLVNGQSGARVTFEGTVSKKGHWDGIYLKGTQRILINHAMIRDGGGALEDKANVIVEATAADVTITNATIVNSKGNGVLIKSGASDFGINEPASNNTLEGDLGGFYQESK
;
A
#
# COMPACT_ATOMS: atom_id res chain seq x y z
N MET A 1 -2.66 1.28 -20.07
CA MET A 1 -3.09 2.68 -19.89
C MET A 1 -4.52 2.61 -19.40
N LEU A 2 -4.87 3.16 -18.24
CA LEU A 2 -6.28 3.46 -18.00
C LEU A 2 -6.59 4.69 -18.87
N PRO A 3 -7.46 4.59 -19.89
CA PRO A 3 -7.86 5.74 -20.67
C PRO A 3 -8.88 6.56 -19.88
N GLY A 4 -8.71 7.89 -19.80
CA GLY A 4 -9.85 8.81 -19.61
C GLY A 4 -10.09 9.44 -18.24
N GLN A 5 -9.05 9.82 -17.49
CA GLN A 5 -9.14 10.99 -16.61
C GLN A 5 -7.90 11.84 -16.84
N ASP A 6 -8.08 12.91 -17.60
CA ASP A 6 -7.10 13.99 -17.72
C ASP A 6 -6.65 14.45 -16.32
N GLU A 7 -5.37 14.79 -16.20
CA GLU A 7 -4.65 15.14 -14.96
C GLU A 7 -5.11 16.49 -14.37
N THR A 8 -6.42 16.72 -14.25
CA THR A 8 -6.93 17.96 -13.66
C THR A 8 -6.69 17.94 -12.16
N ALA A 9 -6.01 18.97 -11.68
CA ALA A 9 -5.85 19.25 -10.26
C ALA A 9 -6.01 20.75 -10.01
N ALA A 10 -6.36 21.15 -8.78
CA ALA A 10 -6.32 22.56 -8.41
C ALA A 10 -4.88 23.09 -8.45
N LEU A 11 -3.91 22.23 -8.09
CA LEU A 11 -2.48 22.51 -8.20
C LEU A 11 -1.74 21.34 -8.85
N ILE A 12 -1.01 21.61 -9.94
CA ILE A 12 -0.04 20.69 -10.55
C ILE A 12 1.36 21.25 -10.29
N VAL A 13 2.23 20.48 -9.64
CA VAL A 13 3.58 20.92 -9.26
C VAL A 13 4.65 20.09 -9.96
N GLU A 14 5.30 20.67 -10.97
CA GLU A 14 6.26 19.95 -11.83
C GLU A 14 7.65 19.74 -11.19
N LYS A 15 7.92 20.34 -10.02
CA LYS A 15 9.23 20.26 -9.33
C LYS A 15 9.08 20.09 -7.83
N THR A 16 9.25 21.16 -7.05
CA THR A 16 9.25 21.09 -5.60
C THR A 16 8.02 21.81 -5.07
N LEU A 17 7.25 21.12 -4.23
CA LEU A 17 6.13 21.71 -3.52
C LEU A 17 6.60 22.20 -2.14
N SER A 18 6.25 23.44 -1.81
CA SER A 18 6.26 23.95 -0.44
C SER A 18 4.98 24.75 -0.21
N MET A 19 4.19 24.35 0.78
CA MET A 19 2.94 24.99 1.20
C MET A 19 2.77 24.82 2.72
N ASP A 20 2.35 25.88 3.38
CA ASP A 20 2.22 25.91 4.83
C ASP A 20 0.95 26.71 5.18
N HIS A 21 0.13 26.20 6.11
CA HIS A 21 -1.13 26.84 6.52
C HIS A 21 -2.10 27.16 5.35
N CYS A 22 -2.15 26.30 4.33
CA CYS A 22 -2.99 26.50 3.14
C CYS A 22 -4.22 25.57 3.13
N SER A 23 -5.26 25.95 2.36
CA SER A 23 -6.41 25.08 2.05
C SER A 23 -6.53 24.87 0.54
N VAL A 24 -6.71 23.63 0.11
CA VAL A 24 -6.97 23.25 -1.29
C VAL A 24 -8.25 22.43 -1.34
N SER A 25 -9.30 22.99 -1.92
CA SER A 25 -10.61 22.36 -1.97
C SER A 25 -11.44 22.75 -3.18
N GLY A 26 -12.49 21.97 -3.47
CA GLY A 26 -13.46 22.27 -4.52
C GLY A 26 -12.98 21.97 -5.94
N SER A 27 -11.90 21.19 -6.10
CA SER A 27 -11.40 20.82 -7.42
C SER A 27 -12.34 19.85 -8.15
N GLY A 28 -12.60 20.14 -9.43
CA GLY A 28 -13.23 19.22 -10.38
C GLY A 28 -12.36 18.02 -10.79
N GLY A 29 -11.16 17.91 -10.20
CA GLY A 29 -10.31 16.72 -10.25
C GLY A 29 -9.61 16.52 -8.90
N MET A 30 -8.29 16.34 -8.91
CA MET A 30 -7.49 16.20 -7.69
C MET A 30 -7.33 17.54 -6.95
N GLY A 31 -7.03 17.51 -5.66
CA GLY A 31 -6.57 18.72 -4.96
C GLY A 31 -5.19 19.12 -5.45
N ILE A 32 -4.19 18.30 -5.18
CA ILE A 32 -2.80 18.51 -5.57
C ILE A 32 -2.27 17.31 -6.37
N HIS A 33 -1.53 17.56 -7.44
CA HIS A 33 -0.85 16.54 -8.23
C HIS A 33 0.64 16.86 -8.36
N LEU A 34 1.48 15.92 -7.94
CA LEU A 34 2.93 15.93 -8.14
C LEU A 34 3.29 14.85 -9.17
N PRO A 35 3.50 15.19 -10.46
CA PRO A 35 3.82 14.21 -11.49
C PRO A 35 5.30 13.82 -11.49
N GLY A 36 5.61 12.61 -11.97
CA GLY A 36 6.99 12.21 -12.26
C GLY A 36 7.93 12.32 -11.05
N ALA A 37 9.01 13.08 -11.19
CA ALA A 37 10.03 13.28 -10.15
C ALA A 37 9.77 14.49 -9.23
N SER A 38 8.60 15.12 -9.35
CA SER A 38 8.22 16.19 -8.42
C SER A 38 8.06 15.66 -7.00
N HIS A 39 8.39 16.50 -6.02
CA HIS A 39 8.52 16.06 -4.63
C HIS A 39 8.33 17.18 -3.60
N ILE A 40 8.14 16.77 -2.35
CA ILE A 40 8.26 17.65 -1.18
C ILE A 40 9.65 17.44 -0.59
N GLN A 41 10.48 18.47 -0.51
CA GLN A 41 11.88 18.29 -0.13
C GLN A 41 12.04 17.85 1.33
N PHE A 42 11.42 18.58 2.26
CA PHE A 42 11.45 18.29 3.69
C PHE A 42 10.05 18.32 4.29
N PHE A 43 9.83 17.62 5.41
CA PHE A 43 8.54 17.62 6.12
C PHE A 43 8.05 19.04 6.42
N ASP A 44 8.95 19.92 6.88
CA ASP A 44 8.63 21.31 7.21
C ASP A 44 8.21 22.17 6.01
N ASN A 45 8.44 21.72 4.78
CA ASN A 45 7.97 22.43 3.59
C ASN A 45 6.47 22.25 3.34
N PHE A 46 5.85 21.24 3.95
CA PHE A 46 4.45 20.88 3.70
C PHE A 46 3.74 20.48 4.99
N LYS A 47 3.18 21.46 5.70
CA LYS A 47 2.52 21.25 6.99
C LYS A 47 1.35 22.21 7.23
N ASP A 48 0.51 21.87 8.19
CA ASP A 48 -0.67 22.63 8.59
C ASP A 48 -1.62 22.93 7.42
N ASN A 49 -1.60 22.10 6.37
CA ASN A 49 -2.49 22.25 5.23
C ASN A 49 -3.75 21.40 5.37
N ILE A 50 -4.82 21.85 4.73
CA ILE A 50 -6.09 21.13 4.62
C ILE A 50 -6.37 20.87 3.13
N ILE A 51 -6.51 19.61 2.75
CA ILE A 51 -6.83 19.22 1.37
C ILE A 51 -8.05 18.32 1.39
N GLU A 52 -9.18 18.82 0.88
CA GLU A 52 -10.49 18.19 1.07
C GLU A 52 -11.47 18.56 -0.04
N ASN A 53 -12.62 17.89 -0.09
CA ASN A 53 -13.75 18.25 -0.97
C ASN A 53 -13.35 18.37 -2.46
N ASN A 54 -12.49 17.47 -2.92
CA ASN A 54 -12.08 17.34 -4.32
C ASN A 54 -12.80 16.13 -4.94
N THR A 55 -13.13 16.20 -6.23
CA THR A 55 -13.90 15.12 -6.91
C THR A 55 -13.05 13.88 -7.21
N ALA A 56 -11.73 14.02 -7.27
CA ALA A 56 -10.76 12.93 -7.26
C ALA A 56 -9.88 13.01 -6.00
N ALA A 57 -8.74 12.30 -5.98
CA ALA A 57 -7.89 12.22 -4.81
C ALA A 57 -7.50 13.60 -4.25
N ALA A 58 -7.42 13.73 -2.93
CA ALA A 58 -6.93 14.96 -2.31
C ALA A 58 -5.52 15.27 -2.82
N ILE A 59 -4.66 14.25 -2.86
CA ILE A 59 -3.31 14.39 -3.40
C ILE A 59 -2.86 13.15 -4.16
N ARG A 60 -2.19 13.36 -5.31
CA ARG A 60 -1.44 12.33 -6.02
C ARG A 60 0.05 12.62 -5.93
N ILE A 61 0.82 11.67 -5.42
CA ILE A 61 2.24 11.86 -5.08
C ILE A 61 3.06 10.57 -5.21
N ARG A 62 4.38 10.73 -5.26
CA ARG A 62 5.35 9.63 -5.16
C ARG A 62 5.28 8.95 -3.79
N MET A 63 5.57 7.66 -3.76
CA MET A 63 5.66 6.88 -2.52
C MET A 63 6.59 7.51 -1.47
N ASP A 64 7.70 8.11 -1.91
CA ASP A 64 8.77 8.66 -1.05
C ASP A 64 8.32 9.85 -0.18
N ASP A 65 7.21 10.49 -0.56
CA ASP A 65 6.75 11.72 0.09
C ASP A 65 5.47 11.48 0.90
N VAL A 66 4.92 10.25 0.91
CA VAL A 66 3.70 9.94 1.66
C VAL A 66 3.86 10.26 3.15
N ASN A 67 4.98 9.86 3.77
CA ASN A 67 5.23 10.18 5.17
C ASN A 67 5.22 11.70 5.43
N LYS A 68 5.62 12.51 4.44
CA LYS A 68 5.68 13.98 4.56
C LYS A 68 4.32 14.61 4.58
N ILE A 69 3.37 14.10 3.80
CA ILE A 69 2.02 14.68 3.71
C ILE A 69 1.09 14.21 4.84
N VAL A 70 1.39 13.10 5.51
CA VAL A 70 0.56 12.58 6.62
C VAL A 70 1.03 13.09 7.98
N HIS A 71 2.03 13.95 8.00
CA HIS A 71 2.47 14.67 9.19
C HIS A 71 1.83 16.06 9.19
N ASP A 72 1.15 16.43 10.28
CA ASP A 72 0.60 17.78 10.51
C ASP A 72 -0.30 18.36 9.39
N ASN A 73 -0.86 17.54 8.50
CA ASN A 73 -1.83 17.98 7.50
C ASN A 73 -3.15 17.21 7.67
N SER A 74 -4.26 17.83 7.25
CA SER A 74 -5.58 17.21 7.16
C SER A 74 -5.87 16.84 5.71
N ILE A 75 -5.86 15.55 5.39
CA ILE A 75 -6.05 15.04 4.02
C ILE A 75 -7.32 14.21 4.00
N HIS A 76 -8.35 14.66 3.29
CA HIS A 76 -9.67 14.02 3.27
C HIS A 76 -10.10 13.68 1.84
N SER A 77 -10.60 12.46 1.64
CA SER A 77 -11.25 12.12 0.38
C SER A 77 -12.56 12.91 0.22
N GLY A 78 -12.94 13.22 -1.02
CA GLY A 78 -14.20 13.92 -1.30
C GLY A 78 -15.44 13.02 -1.22
N SER A 79 -15.26 11.69 -1.29
CA SER A 79 -16.33 10.70 -1.15
C SER A 79 -15.77 9.30 -0.84
N PRO A 80 -16.60 8.34 -0.38
CA PRO A 80 -16.19 6.97 -0.09
C PRO A 80 -15.47 6.22 -1.23
N ASP A 81 -15.83 6.49 -2.49
CA ASP A 81 -15.26 5.78 -3.66
C ASP A 81 -13.94 6.40 -4.16
N VAL A 82 -13.56 7.54 -3.59
CA VAL A 82 -12.38 8.32 -3.95
C VAL A 82 -11.29 8.13 -2.89
N PRO A 83 -10.04 7.82 -3.28
CA PRO A 83 -8.96 7.69 -2.33
C PRO A 83 -8.55 9.06 -1.77
N ALA A 84 -8.11 9.10 -0.51
CA ALA A 84 -7.50 10.31 0.03
C ALA A 84 -6.17 10.61 -0.70
N VAL A 85 -5.32 9.58 -0.86
CA VAL A 85 -4.01 9.70 -1.50
C VAL A 85 -3.87 8.69 -2.64
N GLU A 86 -3.49 9.17 -3.82
CA GLU A 86 -3.02 8.32 -4.92
C GLU A 86 -1.49 8.28 -4.94
N ILE A 87 -0.94 7.07 -5.04
CA ILE A 87 0.49 6.81 -4.93
C ILE A 87 1.02 6.26 -6.25
N HIS A 88 1.99 6.94 -6.82
CA HIS A 88 2.78 6.44 -7.95
C HIS A 88 4.21 6.09 -7.50
N MET A 89 5.15 5.95 -8.43
CA MET A 89 6.49 5.41 -8.21
C MET A 89 7.24 5.99 -6.98
N GLY A 90 8.16 5.20 -6.44
CA GLY A 90 9.22 5.66 -5.53
C GLY A 90 10.57 5.72 -6.25
N LEU A 91 11.38 6.73 -5.94
CA LEU A 91 12.73 6.95 -6.47
C LEU A 91 13.78 6.91 -5.35
N ASP A 92 13.52 7.62 -4.25
CA ASP A 92 14.49 7.98 -3.21
C ASP A 92 14.34 7.15 -1.91
N ASP A 93 13.20 6.48 -1.77
CA ASP A 93 12.74 5.65 -0.64
C ASP A 93 12.85 6.33 0.74
N SER A 94 12.47 7.60 0.88
CA SER A 94 12.26 8.19 2.20
C SER A 94 10.98 7.65 2.83
N LEU A 95 11.02 6.42 3.35
CA LEU A 95 9.86 5.78 3.94
C LEU A 95 9.73 6.12 5.44
N GLY A 96 8.53 5.94 5.95
CA GLY A 96 8.19 6.18 7.35
C GLY A 96 6.87 5.51 7.67
N THR A 97 5.92 6.24 8.24
CA THR A 97 4.63 5.69 8.63
C THR A 97 3.55 6.15 7.66
N TRP A 98 2.80 5.20 7.09
CA TRP A 98 1.51 5.48 6.47
C TRP A 98 0.44 5.41 7.54
N LYS A 99 -0.29 6.51 7.68
CA LYS A 99 -1.27 6.69 8.74
C LYS A 99 -2.67 6.31 8.28
N ASN A 100 -3.55 6.02 9.22
CA ASN A 100 -4.97 6.02 8.93
C ASN A 100 -5.42 7.48 8.73
N LEU A 101 -6.03 7.79 7.58
CA LEU A 101 -6.54 9.13 7.25
C LEU A 101 -8.06 9.22 7.48
N ASP A 102 -8.64 8.21 8.12
CA ASP A 102 -10.07 8.05 8.37
C ASP A 102 -10.91 8.09 7.07
N ALA A 103 -10.33 7.62 5.97
CA ALA A 103 -11.01 7.48 4.69
C ALA A 103 -11.36 6.01 4.43
N GLU A 104 -12.47 5.77 3.71
CA GLU A 104 -12.81 4.42 3.22
C GLU A 104 -11.70 3.85 2.32
N ILE A 105 -10.93 4.73 1.67
CA ILE A 105 -9.74 4.41 0.89
C ILE A 105 -8.66 5.44 1.22
N ASP A 106 -7.75 5.12 2.14
CA ASP A 106 -6.66 6.04 2.49
C ASP A 106 -5.68 6.18 1.33
N TYR A 107 -5.28 5.05 0.74
CA TYR A 107 -4.22 5.00 -0.26
C TYR A 107 -4.63 4.17 -1.46
N ARG A 108 -4.38 4.67 -2.68
CA ARG A 108 -4.51 3.89 -3.92
C ARG A 108 -3.19 3.82 -4.67
N ILE A 109 -2.68 2.61 -4.85
CA ILE A 109 -1.45 2.30 -5.56
C ILE A 109 -1.72 2.25 -7.07
N LEU A 110 -1.15 3.21 -7.80
CA LEU A 110 -1.31 3.36 -9.24
C LEU A 110 -0.24 2.62 -10.04
N GLU A 111 0.94 2.42 -9.44
CA GLU A 111 2.11 1.81 -10.06
C GLU A 111 2.77 0.78 -9.13
N PRO A 112 3.56 -0.18 -9.64
CA PRO A 112 4.26 -1.14 -8.80
C PRO A 112 5.07 -0.45 -7.70
N LEU A 113 4.87 -0.91 -6.46
CA LEU A 113 5.51 -0.34 -5.29
C LEU A 113 6.73 -1.17 -4.90
N LYS A 114 7.82 -0.52 -4.49
CA LYS A 114 9.02 -1.20 -3.99
C LYS A 114 9.54 -0.57 -2.70
N ILE A 115 9.58 -1.35 -1.62
CA ILE A 115 10.31 -1.04 -0.39
C ILE A 115 11.72 -1.61 -0.52
N LYS A 116 12.73 -0.76 -0.69
CA LYS A 116 14.12 -1.21 -0.88
C LYS A 116 14.74 -1.71 0.45
N ALA A 117 15.76 -2.55 0.35
CA ALA A 117 16.37 -3.28 1.48
C ALA A 117 16.93 -2.41 2.62
N THR A 118 17.19 -1.13 2.36
CA THR A 118 17.75 -0.18 3.34
C THR A 118 16.69 0.63 4.07
N LYS A 119 15.41 0.29 3.89
CA LYS A 119 14.26 1.14 4.25
C LYS A 119 13.17 0.33 4.89
N ASP A 120 12.44 0.98 5.78
CA ASP A 120 11.34 0.37 6.51
C ASP A 120 10.05 1.17 6.29
N LEU A 121 8.94 0.47 6.10
CA LEU A 121 7.60 1.05 6.07
C LEU A 121 6.78 0.55 7.26
N ALA A 122 6.18 1.48 8.00
CA ALA A 122 5.13 1.17 8.97
C ALA A 122 3.76 1.56 8.41
N VAL A 123 2.75 0.76 8.69
CA VAL A 123 1.35 1.04 8.35
C VAL A 123 0.51 0.95 9.62
N GLU A 124 -0.20 2.03 9.94
CA GLU A 124 -1.02 2.14 11.15
C GLU A 124 -2.30 1.31 11.07
N ALA A 125 -2.86 1.00 12.24
CA ALA A 125 -4.14 0.29 12.36
C ALA A 125 -5.27 1.07 11.66
N GLY A 126 -6.18 0.35 11.00
CA GLY A 126 -7.33 0.93 10.31
C GLY A 126 -7.06 1.39 8.88
N THR A 127 -5.79 1.47 8.46
CA THR A 127 -5.45 1.93 7.10
C THR A 127 -5.98 0.99 6.00
N THR A 128 -6.60 1.55 4.97
CA THR A 128 -7.06 0.85 3.76
C THR A 128 -6.24 1.25 2.52
N ILE A 129 -5.66 0.25 1.86
CA ILE A 129 -4.79 0.38 0.70
C ILE A 129 -5.40 -0.39 -0.47
N GLN A 130 -5.74 0.33 -1.54
CA GLN A 130 -6.25 -0.25 -2.78
C GLN A 130 -5.17 -0.38 -3.85
N LEU A 131 -5.20 -1.47 -4.61
CA LEU A 131 -4.31 -1.73 -5.73
C LEU A 131 -5.07 -1.76 -7.05
N LEU A 132 -4.53 -1.03 -8.04
CA LEU A 132 -4.98 -1.14 -9.42
C LEU A 132 -4.69 -2.54 -10.00
N ALA A 133 -5.32 -2.83 -11.13
CA ALA A 133 -5.14 -4.09 -11.81
C ALA A 133 -3.67 -4.37 -12.17
N GLY A 134 -3.21 -5.58 -11.85
CA GLY A 134 -1.83 -6.04 -12.11
C GLY A 134 -0.75 -5.24 -11.39
N ARG A 135 -1.04 -4.60 -10.25
CA ARG A 135 -0.01 -3.95 -9.42
C ARG A 135 0.59 -4.93 -8.42
N THR A 136 1.85 -4.70 -8.08
CA THR A 136 2.61 -5.45 -7.08
C THR A 136 3.06 -4.54 -5.94
N ILE A 137 3.31 -5.14 -4.78
CA ILE A 137 4.11 -4.55 -3.71
C ILE A 137 5.32 -5.45 -3.52
N GLU A 138 6.51 -4.97 -3.81
CA GLU A 138 7.75 -5.67 -3.52
C GLU A 138 8.39 -5.13 -2.25
N VAL A 139 8.68 -6.02 -1.31
CA VAL A 139 9.21 -5.68 0.00
C VAL A 139 10.58 -6.33 0.12
N SER A 140 11.66 -5.56 -0.02
CA SER A 140 13.04 -6.03 0.23
C SER A 140 13.60 -5.52 1.57
N GLY A 141 13.00 -4.45 2.10
CA GLY A 141 13.33 -3.85 3.40
C GLY A 141 12.35 -4.25 4.49
N GLY A 142 12.33 -3.54 5.61
CA GLY A 142 11.41 -3.84 6.70
C GLY A 142 9.97 -3.43 6.38
N LEU A 143 9.03 -4.22 6.87
CA LEU A 143 7.60 -3.88 6.78
C LEU A 143 6.93 -4.19 8.11
N LEU A 144 6.24 -3.21 8.65
CA LEU A 144 5.51 -3.31 9.90
C LEU A 144 4.05 -2.90 9.67
N VAL A 145 3.17 -3.90 9.51
CA VAL A 145 1.73 -3.70 9.41
C VAL A 145 1.11 -3.92 10.80
N ASN A 146 0.72 -2.82 11.45
CA ASN A 146 0.30 -2.78 12.85
C ASN A 146 -1.22 -2.69 13.00
N GLY A 147 -1.96 -3.66 12.45
CA GLY A 147 -3.40 -3.72 12.66
C GLY A 147 -3.77 -4.02 14.12
N GLN A 148 -5.04 -3.84 14.44
CA GLN A 148 -5.63 -4.17 15.74
C GLN A 148 -6.93 -4.98 15.59
N SER A 149 -7.33 -5.68 16.65
CA SER A 149 -8.62 -6.38 16.75
C SER A 149 -9.79 -5.39 16.78
N GLY A 150 -10.18 -4.88 15.61
CA GLY A 150 -11.22 -3.85 15.44
C GLY A 150 -10.85 -2.79 14.41
N ALA A 151 -9.55 -2.62 14.14
CA ALA A 151 -9.01 -1.70 13.14
C ALA A 151 -7.91 -2.43 12.36
N ARG A 152 -8.33 -3.31 11.45
CA ARG A 152 -7.39 -4.07 10.61
C ARG A 152 -6.76 -3.15 9.58
N VAL A 153 -5.54 -3.48 9.14
CA VAL A 153 -4.99 -2.89 7.91
C VAL A 153 -5.50 -3.70 6.73
N THR A 154 -6.05 -3.04 5.71
CA THR A 154 -6.64 -3.70 4.54
C THR A 154 -5.82 -3.44 3.29
N PHE A 155 -5.45 -4.51 2.59
CA PHE A 155 -4.90 -4.49 1.23
C PHE A 155 -5.91 -5.19 0.31
N GLU A 156 -6.42 -4.47 -0.69
CA GLU A 156 -7.47 -4.99 -1.57
C GLU A 156 -7.35 -4.47 -3.00
N GLY A 157 -8.05 -5.12 -3.93
CA GLY A 157 -8.15 -4.62 -5.30
C GLY A 157 -9.13 -3.46 -5.40
N THR A 158 -8.93 -2.55 -6.35
CA THR A 158 -9.99 -1.57 -6.71
C THR A 158 -11.26 -2.21 -7.25
N VAL A 159 -11.20 -3.49 -7.60
CA VAL A 159 -12.36 -4.34 -7.88
C VAL A 159 -12.20 -5.61 -7.06
N SER A 160 -13.24 -6.00 -6.32
CA SER A 160 -13.23 -7.25 -5.56
C SER A 160 -13.36 -8.45 -6.49
N LYS A 161 -12.23 -8.85 -7.07
CA LYS A 161 -12.10 -9.94 -8.03
C LYS A 161 -10.80 -10.67 -7.77
N LYS A 162 -10.85 -12.00 -7.67
CA LYS A 162 -9.65 -12.84 -7.55
C LYS A 162 -8.63 -12.51 -8.66
N GLY A 163 -7.39 -12.24 -8.26
CA GLY A 163 -6.31 -11.92 -9.18
C GLY A 163 -6.48 -10.58 -9.90
N HIS A 164 -7.13 -9.62 -9.24
CA HIS A 164 -7.18 -8.24 -9.72
C HIS A 164 -5.78 -7.63 -9.75
N TRP A 165 -5.01 -7.81 -8.69
CA TRP A 165 -3.62 -7.37 -8.57
C TRP A 165 -2.69 -8.57 -8.34
N ASP A 166 -1.38 -8.37 -8.49
CA ASP A 166 -0.46 -9.48 -8.71
C ASP A 166 -0.01 -10.18 -7.42
N GLY A 167 0.18 -9.41 -6.34
CA GLY A 167 0.55 -9.94 -5.01
C GLY A 167 1.53 -9.05 -4.25
N ILE A 168 1.70 -9.33 -2.96
CA ILE A 168 2.77 -8.77 -2.11
C ILE A 168 3.93 -9.76 -2.10
N TYR A 169 5.09 -9.34 -2.57
CA TYR A 169 6.30 -10.15 -2.64
C TYR A 169 7.25 -9.75 -1.50
N LEU A 170 7.34 -10.61 -0.50
CA LEU A 170 8.20 -10.44 0.67
C LEU A 170 9.57 -11.07 0.37
N LYS A 171 10.62 -10.25 0.38
CA LYS A 171 11.99 -10.56 -0.03
C LYS A 171 12.98 -10.04 1.01
N GLY A 172 14.24 -10.47 0.88
CA GLY A 172 15.35 -9.93 1.66
C GLY A 172 15.33 -10.36 3.13
N THR A 173 16.26 -9.85 3.92
CA THR A 173 16.52 -10.35 5.27
C THR A 173 16.10 -9.39 6.37
N GLN A 174 15.40 -8.31 6.02
CA GLN A 174 14.86 -7.37 6.99
C GLN A 174 13.56 -7.92 7.57
N ARG A 175 13.29 -7.58 8.83
CA ARG A 175 12.12 -8.07 9.54
C ARG A 175 10.83 -7.58 8.89
N ILE A 176 9.93 -8.53 8.64
CA ILE A 176 8.57 -8.28 8.14
C ILE A 176 7.57 -8.81 9.15
N LEU A 177 6.76 -7.91 9.71
CA LEU A 177 5.70 -8.23 10.65
C LEU A 177 4.36 -7.74 10.10
N ILE A 178 3.44 -8.67 9.86
CA ILE A 178 2.07 -8.38 9.44
C ILE A 178 1.11 -8.90 10.51
N ASN A 179 0.50 -8.00 11.27
CA ASN A 179 -0.44 -8.36 12.32
C ASN A 179 -1.81 -7.72 12.07
N HIS A 180 -2.89 -8.49 12.28
CA HIS A 180 -4.27 -8.00 12.12
C HIS A 180 -4.55 -7.35 10.76
N ALA A 181 -4.13 -8.00 9.67
CA ALA A 181 -4.36 -7.52 8.32
C ALA A 181 -5.53 -8.25 7.62
N MET A 182 -6.18 -7.58 6.67
CA MET A 182 -7.00 -8.19 5.63
C MET A 182 -6.25 -8.03 4.30
N ILE A 183 -5.95 -9.13 3.60
CA ILE A 183 -5.28 -9.09 2.29
C ILE A 183 -6.11 -9.89 1.30
N ARG A 184 -6.64 -9.24 0.27
CA ARG A 184 -7.60 -9.86 -0.66
C ARG A 184 -7.48 -9.41 -2.11
N ASP A 185 -8.13 -10.17 -2.99
CA ASP A 185 -8.27 -9.90 -4.44
C ASP A 185 -6.98 -10.02 -5.26
N GLY A 186 -5.91 -10.58 -4.69
CA GLY A 186 -4.59 -10.73 -5.33
C GLY A 186 -4.40 -12.07 -6.06
N GLY A 187 -3.14 -12.35 -6.44
CA GLY A 187 -2.76 -13.56 -7.19
C GLY A 187 -2.96 -13.46 -8.71
N GLY A 188 -2.88 -12.25 -9.25
CA GLY A 188 -3.06 -11.93 -10.67
C GLY A 188 -1.88 -12.32 -11.56
N ALA A 189 -0.69 -12.52 -10.97
CA ALA A 189 0.55 -12.81 -11.68
C ALA A 189 0.48 -14.10 -12.53
N LEU A 190 1.38 -14.22 -13.52
CA LEU A 190 1.38 -15.38 -14.43
C LEU A 190 1.90 -16.66 -13.75
N GLU A 191 2.98 -16.54 -12.98
CA GLU A 191 3.69 -17.65 -12.34
C GLU A 191 3.26 -17.81 -10.88
N ASP A 192 3.73 -16.93 -10.00
CA ASP A 192 3.49 -16.96 -8.56
C ASP A 192 2.15 -16.32 -8.21
N LYS A 193 1.07 -17.08 -8.38
CA LYS A 193 -0.29 -16.63 -8.05
C LYS A 193 -0.52 -16.75 -6.55
N ALA A 194 -0.37 -15.65 -5.82
CA ALA A 194 -0.84 -15.57 -4.44
C ALA A 194 -1.17 -14.14 -4.01
N ASN A 195 -1.90 -13.97 -2.91
CA ASN A 195 -2.00 -12.64 -2.27
C ASN A 195 -0.67 -12.24 -1.64
N VAL A 196 0.00 -13.20 -0.99
CA VAL A 196 1.32 -13.00 -0.36
C VAL A 196 2.28 -14.08 -0.85
N ILE A 197 3.42 -13.65 -1.37
CA ILE A 197 4.52 -14.51 -1.82
C ILE A 197 5.70 -14.25 -0.89
N VAL A 198 6.12 -15.26 -0.15
CA VAL A 198 7.36 -15.24 0.63
C VAL A 198 8.46 -15.81 -0.25
N GLU A 199 9.35 -14.95 -0.72
CA GLU A 199 10.36 -15.27 -1.72
C GLU A 199 11.55 -16.03 -1.12
N ALA A 200 12.33 -16.68 -1.99
CA ALA A 200 13.46 -17.50 -1.56
C ALA A 200 14.51 -16.75 -0.72
N THR A 201 14.61 -15.43 -0.89
CA THR A 201 15.55 -14.58 -0.15
C THR A 201 14.97 -14.03 1.15
N ALA A 202 13.69 -14.28 1.43
CA ALA A 202 13.02 -13.80 2.62
C ALA A 202 13.59 -14.47 3.89
N ALA A 203 13.95 -13.66 4.88
CA ALA A 203 14.27 -14.10 6.22
C ALA A 203 13.56 -13.21 7.24
N ASP A 204 12.98 -13.80 8.29
CA ASP A 204 12.21 -13.13 9.35
C ASP A 204 10.86 -12.54 8.87
N VAL A 205 9.96 -13.45 8.48
CA VAL A 205 8.57 -13.10 8.09
C VAL A 205 7.58 -13.66 9.12
N THR A 206 6.92 -12.78 9.85
CA THR A 206 5.84 -13.16 10.77
C THR A 206 4.51 -12.59 10.31
N ILE A 207 3.50 -13.45 10.15
CA ILE A 207 2.13 -13.05 9.82
C ILE A 207 1.19 -13.64 10.87
N THR A 208 0.44 -12.80 11.57
CA THR A 208 -0.48 -13.22 12.63
C THR A 208 -1.80 -12.44 12.62
N ASN A 209 -2.85 -13.06 13.14
CA ASN A 209 -4.21 -12.52 13.24
C ASN A 209 -4.75 -11.97 11.91
N ALA A 210 -4.26 -12.47 10.77
CA ALA A 210 -4.58 -11.96 9.45
C ALA A 210 -5.66 -12.79 8.76
N THR A 211 -6.38 -12.16 7.84
CA THR A 211 -7.30 -12.82 6.91
C THR A 211 -6.78 -12.58 5.50
N ILE A 212 -6.32 -13.65 4.84
CA ILE A 212 -5.73 -13.60 3.51
C ILE A 212 -6.60 -14.46 2.59
N VAL A 213 -7.48 -13.84 1.82
CA VAL A 213 -8.61 -14.52 1.15
C VAL A 213 -8.86 -13.97 -0.25
N ASN A 214 -9.79 -14.57 -0.99
CA ASN A 214 -10.13 -14.14 -2.35
C ASN A 214 -8.91 -14.06 -3.29
N SER A 215 -7.96 -14.98 -3.14
CA SER A 215 -6.82 -15.09 -4.06
C SER A 215 -7.16 -15.96 -5.26
N LYS A 216 -6.69 -15.57 -6.45
CA LYS A 216 -6.74 -16.40 -7.67
C LYS A 216 -5.77 -17.59 -7.64
N GLY A 217 -4.78 -17.56 -6.75
CA GLY A 217 -3.89 -18.68 -6.52
C GLY A 217 -3.92 -19.10 -5.06
N ASN A 218 -2.78 -19.05 -4.37
CA ASN A 218 -2.74 -19.32 -2.94
C ASN A 218 -3.05 -18.09 -2.08
N GLY A 219 -3.58 -18.28 -0.87
CA GLY A 219 -3.60 -17.19 0.11
C GLY A 219 -2.16 -16.73 0.39
N VAL A 220 -1.31 -17.69 0.80
CA VAL A 220 0.13 -17.52 0.97
C VAL A 220 0.89 -18.60 0.19
N LEU A 221 1.89 -18.16 -0.57
CA LEU A 221 2.87 -18.99 -1.25
C LEU A 221 4.25 -18.76 -0.62
N ILE A 222 4.93 -19.82 -0.18
CA ILE A 222 6.31 -19.77 0.30
C ILE A 222 7.22 -20.46 -0.70
N LYS A 223 8.17 -19.72 -1.26
CA LYS A 223 9.15 -20.21 -2.23
C LYS A 223 10.25 -21.02 -1.54
N SER A 224 10.79 -21.99 -2.27
CA SER A 224 11.92 -22.79 -1.78
C SER A 224 13.13 -21.89 -1.52
N GLY A 225 13.74 -22.02 -0.34
CA GLY A 225 14.85 -21.18 0.12
C GLY A 225 14.47 -20.14 1.18
N ALA A 226 13.19 -19.76 1.28
CA ALA A 226 12.72 -18.87 2.34
C ALA A 226 13.06 -19.46 3.72
N SER A 227 13.49 -18.60 4.64
CA SER A 227 13.96 -19.00 5.97
C SER A 227 13.23 -18.23 7.05
N ASP A 228 13.08 -18.84 8.23
CA ASP A 228 12.50 -18.23 9.43
C ASP A 228 11.18 -17.47 9.18
N PHE A 229 10.09 -18.22 9.06
CA PHE A 229 8.75 -17.67 8.88
C PHE A 229 7.76 -18.24 9.90
N GLY A 230 6.94 -17.36 10.47
CA GLY A 230 5.86 -17.68 11.40
C GLY A 230 4.52 -17.30 10.79
N ILE A 231 3.94 -18.20 9.97
CA ILE A 231 2.71 -17.93 9.19
C ILE A 231 1.63 -18.99 9.38
N ASN A 232 2.01 -20.27 9.43
CA ASN A 232 1.06 -21.37 9.51
C ASN A 232 1.40 -22.30 10.68
N GLU A 233 0.87 -21.97 11.84
CA GLU A 233 0.80 -22.83 13.02
C GLU A 233 -0.48 -22.42 13.79
N PRO A 234 -1.09 -23.27 14.62
CA PRO A 234 -2.33 -22.95 15.34
C PRO A 234 -2.22 -21.71 16.25
N ALA A 235 -0.99 -21.21 16.52
CA ALA A 235 -0.71 -19.98 17.25
C ALA A 235 -0.82 -18.68 16.44
N SER A 236 -0.83 -18.75 15.10
CA SER A 236 -0.84 -17.57 14.24
C SER A 236 -2.21 -16.89 14.14
N ASN A 237 -3.30 -17.59 14.45
CA ASN A 237 -4.68 -17.10 14.33
C ASN A 237 -5.02 -16.52 12.94
N ASN A 238 -4.42 -17.08 11.89
CA ASN A 238 -4.64 -16.67 10.51
C ASN A 238 -5.82 -17.42 9.86
N THR A 239 -6.53 -16.74 8.96
CA THR A 239 -7.50 -17.35 8.04
C THR A 239 -6.96 -17.21 6.62
N LEU A 240 -6.66 -18.33 5.95
CA LEU A 240 -5.99 -18.34 4.64
C LEU A 240 -6.86 -19.08 3.60
N GLU A 241 -7.13 -18.46 2.46
CA GLU A 241 -7.91 -19.02 1.35
C GLU A 241 -7.36 -18.58 -0.01
N GLY A 242 -7.42 -19.48 -0.99
CA GLY A 242 -7.18 -19.18 -2.40
C GLY A 242 -7.62 -20.35 -3.28
N ASP A 243 -7.80 -20.11 -4.59
CA ASP A 243 -8.21 -21.14 -5.56
C ASP A 243 -7.24 -22.34 -5.64
N LEU A 244 -5.95 -22.14 -5.36
CA LEU A 244 -4.93 -23.20 -5.27
C LEU A 244 -4.68 -23.68 -3.82
N GLY A 245 -5.40 -23.13 -2.84
CA GLY A 245 -5.30 -23.44 -1.41
C GLY A 245 -4.87 -22.25 -0.55
N GLY A 246 -5.23 -22.26 0.74
CA GLY A 246 -4.90 -21.16 1.65
C GLY A 246 -3.40 -20.94 1.87
N PHE A 247 -2.64 -22.04 1.97
CA PHE A 247 -1.21 -22.02 2.26
C PHE A 247 -0.51 -23.08 1.41
N TYR A 248 0.56 -22.69 0.71
CA TYR A 248 1.44 -23.61 -0.01
C TYR A 248 2.90 -23.23 0.23
N GLN A 249 3.71 -24.23 0.54
CA GLN A 249 5.15 -24.09 0.70
C GLN A 249 5.84 -25.05 -0.27
N GLU A 250 6.71 -24.52 -1.12
CA GLU A 250 7.54 -25.31 -2.02
C GLU A 250 8.52 -26.18 -1.21
N SER A 251 8.78 -27.40 -1.70
CA SER A 251 9.77 -28.28 -1.10
C SER A 251 11.17 -27.66 -1.17
N LYS A 252 11.91 -27.75 -0.06
CA LYS A 252 13.35 -27.42 0.00
C LYS A 252 14.17 -28.26 -0.95
#